data_AF-A0ABD5DYK7-F1
#
_entry.id   AF-A0ABD5DYK7-F1
#
_cell.length_a   1.000
_cell.length_b   1.000
_cell.length_c   1.000
_cell.angle_alpha   90.00
_cell.angle_beta   90.00
_cell.angle_gamma   90.00
#
_symmetry.space_group_name_H-M   'P 1'
#
loop_
_entity.id
_entity.type
_entity.pdbx_description
1 polymer ?
#
loop_
_entity_poly.entity_id
_entity_poly.type
_entity_poly.pdbx_seq_one_letter_code
_entity_poly.pdbx_strand_id
1 'polypeptide(L)'
;MSLNTIDRRSVLRAALGVAGAATAVSLAGAGPAAAHGRGRPARPPRRNAADLPVVPGMTGDRWHNEFWYQYDEVSYFNPTPEMTAAVGAIITPFGGFEKIYDAWEATRRSGSYPRPYLDLIKPNKDAFVVLSREQRKIYDEYYGGDPRGLVDAFQQFGQGTLYDPRRPEGERVHMMNFTPPDPTHAYHRWHPFLAGFVLLGIDTAWWTHINRLAGAAWELQSLAQPQIDRDDNPPLPRRTVDRLTVKWLRRDRAALDRAFDAWPYPADLGK
;
A
#
# COMPACT_ATOMS: atom_id res chain seq x y z
N MET A 1 -17.92 38.31 -14.32
CA MET A 1 -16.70 38.95 -13.76
C MET A 1 -16.41 38.31 -12.40
N SER A 2 -15.15 37.92 -12.18
CA SER A 2 -14.52 37.26 -10.99
C SER A 2 -15.12 35.93 -10.53
N LEU A 3 -14.52 34.75 -10.74
CA LEU A 3 -13.21 34.17 -10.33
C LEU A 3 -13.02 33.92 -8.83
N ASN A 4 -12.60 32.68 -8.56
CA ASN A 4 -11.78 32.19 -7.44
C ASN A 4 -12.42 32.07 -6.07
N THR A 5 -12.83 30.84 -5.74
CA THR A 5 -12.17 29.97 -4.73
C THR A 5 -12.92 28.63 -4.71
N ILE A 6 -12.73 27.81 -5.75
CA ILE A 6 -13.04 26.38 -5.64
C ILE A 6 -11.93 25.81 -4.77
N ASP A 7 -12.33 25.47 -3.55
CA ASP A 7 -11.52 25.13 -2.39
C ASP A 7 -10.46 24.06 -2.74
N ARG A 8 -9.19 24.42 -2.57
CA ARG A 8 -8.02 23.54 -2.73
C ARG A 8 -8.11 22.29 -1.84
N ARG A 9 -9.00 22.27 -0.83
CA ARG A 9 -9.26 21.14 0.07
C ARG A 9 -10.09 20.01 -0.58
N SER A 10 -10.90 20.30 -1.60
CA SER A 10 -11.72 19.28 -2.27
C SER A 10 -10.90 18.38 -3.21
N VAL A 11 -9.84 18.95 -3.80
CA VAL A 11 -8.90 18.22 -4.66
C VAL A 11 -7.99 17.29 -3.83
N LEU A 12 -7.70 17.65 -2.59
CA LEU A 12 -6.88 16.86 -1.66
C LEU A 12 -7.55 15.56 -1.20
N ARG A 13 -8.88 15.53 -1.07
CA ARG A 13 -9.62 14.27 -0.81
C ARG A 13 -9.68 13.34 -2.02
N ALA A 14 -9.53 13.88 -3.23
CA ALA A 14 -9.65 13.13 -4.49
C ALA A 14 -8.32 12.53 -4.98
N ALA A 15 -7.18 13.03 -4.50
CA ALA A 15 -5.85 12.51 -4.87
C ALA A 15 -5.51 11.15 -4.21
N LEU A 16 -6.32 10.70 -3.25
CA LEU A 16 -6.17 9.45 -2.49
C LEU A 16 -7.48 8.61 -2.46
N GLY A 17 -8.43 8.84 -3.38
CA GLY A 17 -9.79 8.22 -3.36
C GLY A 17 -9.80 6.68 -3.27
N VAL A 18 -10.70 6.03 -2.52
CA VAL A 18 -12.15 6.24 -2.43
C VAL A 18 -12.75 5.98 -1.03
N ALA A 19 -13.68 6.88 -0.67
CA ALA A 19 -14.89 6.80 0.16
C ALA A 19 -14.89 6.02 1.49
N GLY A 20 -14.64 6.76 2.57
CA GLY A 20 -15.20 6.56 3.91
C GLY A 20 -15.37 7.94 4.55
N ALA A 21 -16.60 8.31 4.91
CA ALA A 21 -16.90 9.61 5.50
C ALA A 21 -16.63 9.59 7.01
N ALA A 22 -15.72 10.44 7.53
CA ALA A 22 -15.87 11.04 8.86
C ALA A 22 -14.83 12.15 9.15
N THR A 23 -15.39 13.32 9.44
CA THR A 23 -15.01 14.36 10.43
C THR A 23 -13.55 14.64 10.79
N ALA A 24 -13.22 15.93 10.67
CA ALA A 24 -12.03 16.61 11.17
C ALA A 24 -11.80 16.44 12.68
N VAL A 25 -10.53 16.25 13.07
CA VAL A 25 -10.03 16.58 14.41
C VAL A 25 -8.71 17.35 14.25
N SER A 26 -8.61 18.45 14.99
CA SER A 26 -7.52 19.42 14.96
C SER A 26 -6.22 18.93 15.60
N LEU A 27 -5.11 19.45 15.06
CA LEU A 27 -3.71 19.33 15.50
C LEU A 27 -3.46 19.67 16.99
N ALA A 28 -2.52 18.93 17.60
CA ALA A 28 -1.49 19.51 18.48
C ALA A 28 -0.28 18.55 18.65
N GLY A 29 0.94 19.05 18.41
CA GLY A 29 2.17 18.48 18.97
C GLY A 29 3.27 18.11 17.97
N ALA A 30 3.97 19.09 17.40
CA ALA A 30 5.26 18.86 16.73
C ALA A 30 6.40 18.87 17.76
N GLY A 31 7.14 17.77 17.90
CA GLY A 31 8.43 17.72 18.59
C GLY A 31 9.60 17.89 17.60
N PRO A 32 10.76 18.45 18.02
CA PRO A 32 11.84 18.80 17.12
C PRO A 32 12.59 17.56 16.58
N ALA A 33 12.88 17.58 15.27
CA ALA A 33 13.67 16.57 14.59
C ALA A 33 15.15 16.62 15.03
N ALA A 34 15.65 15.50 15.55
CA ALA A 34 17.07 15.34 15.86
C ALA A 34 17.86 14.89 14.61
N ALA A 35 18.99 15.55 14.37
CA ALA A 35 19.91 15.25 13.28
C ALA A 35 20.57 13.87 13.44
N HIS A 36 20.51 13.03 12.42
CA HIS A 36 21.18 11.73 12.40
C HIS A 36 22.65 11.84 11.95
N GLY A 37 23.56 11.58 12.89
CA GLY A 37 24.97 11.35 12.62
C GLY A 37 25.22 9.98 11.97
N ARG A 38 26.20 9.92 11.06
CA ARG A 38 26.64 8.70 10.36
C ARG A 38 27.39 7.76 11.31
N GLY A 39 26.66 6.85 11.95
CA GLY A 39 27.19 5.66 12.61
C GLY A 39 26.78 4.40 11.85
N ARG A 40 27.66 3.40 11.81
CA ARG A 40 27.39 2.05 11.29
C ARG A 40 26.10 1.52 11.94
N PRO A 41 25.11 0.97 11.21
CA PRO A 41 23.80 0.68 11.77
C PRO A 41 23.95 -0.34 12.91
N ALA A 42 23.54 0.06 14.11
CA ALA A 42 23.36 -0.84 15.23
C ALA A 42 22.37 -1.93 14.81
N ARG A 43 22.63 -3.17 15.23
CA ARG A 43 21.68 -4.27 15.07
C ARG A 43 20.32 -3.81 15.64
N PRO A 44 19.22 -3.89 14.87
CA PRO A 44 17.95 -3.36 15.35
C PRO A 44 17.57 -4.03 16.68
N PRO A 45 17.00 -3.28 17.64
CA PRO A 45 16.58 -3.82 18.92
C PRO A 45 15.66 -5.03 18.71
N ARG A 46 15.72 -6.00 19.63
CA ARG A 46 14.82 -7.15 19.60
C ARG A 46 13.38 -6.63 19.68
N ARG A 47 12.58 -6.94 18.65
CA ARG A 47 11.15 -6.65 18.62
C ARG A 47 10.50 -7.19 19.89
N ASN A 48 9.86 -6.30 20.63
CA ASN A 48 9.05 -6.68 21.75
C ASN A 48 7.69 -6.02 21.58
N ALA A 49 6.63 -6.81 21.42
CA ALA A 49 5.27 -6.30 21.37
C ALA A 49 4.89 -5.55 22.66
N ALA A 50 5.63 -5.73 23.76
CA ALA A 50 5.49 -4.93 24.97
C ALA A 50 5.89 -3.45 24.79
N ASP A 51 6.69 -3.13 23.77
CA ASP A 51 7.11 -1.76 23.47
C ASP A 51 6.05 -1.01 22.65
N LEU A 52 5.05 -1.72 22.13
CA LEU A 52 3.95 -1.14 21.36
C LEU A 52 2.81 -0.65 22.27
N PRO A 53 2.06 0.39 21.85
CA PRO A 53 0.86 0.82 22.54
C PRO A 53 -0.12 -0.35 22.78
N VAL A 54 -0.72 -0.38 23.96
CA VAL A 54 -1.84 -1.30 24.23
C VAL A 54 -3.10 -0.68 23.64
N VAL A 55 -3.74 -1.39 22.72
CA VAL A 55 -4.97 -0.94 22.04
C VAL A 55 -6.11 -1.88 22.44
N PRO A 56 -7.04 -1.45 23.32
CA PRO A 56 -8.17 -2.28 23.72
C PRO A 56 -9.03 -2.68 22.52
N GLY A 57 -9.33 -3.97 22.39
CA GLY A 57 -10.16 -4.51 21.30
C GLY A 57 -9.42 -4.79 19.98
N MET A 58 -8.12 -4.52 19.89
CA MET A 58 -7.31 -4.95 18.74
C MET A 58 -7.19 -6.48 18.71
N THR A 59 -7.34 -7.07 17.53
CA THR A 59 -7.14 -8.51 17.29
C THR A 59 -6.13 -8.74 16.16
N GLY A 60 -5.58 -9.96 16.10
CA GLY A 60 -4.45 -10.29 15.21
C GLY A 60 -3.10 -9.93 15.84
N ASP A 61 -2.04 -9.98 15.03
CA ASP A 61 -0.68 -9.68 15.50
C ASP A 61 -0.52 -8.17 15.77
N ARG A 62 -0.11 -7.80 16.99
CA ARG A 62 0.03 -6.40 17.41
C ARG A 62 1.12 -5.65 16.63
N TRP A 63 2.20 -6.33 16.26
CA TRP A 63 3.29 -5.73 15.49
C TRP A 63 2.86 -5.47 14.05
N HIS A 64 2.08 -6.39 13.47
CA HIS A 64 1.55 -6.23 12.13
C HIS A 64 0.46 -5.16 12.06
N ASN A 65 -0.44 -5.09 13.05
CA ASN A 65 -1.40 -4.00 13.18
C ASN A 65 -0.68 -2.65 13.28
N GLU A 66 0.31 -2.51 14.17
CA GLU A 66 1.02 -1.23 14.31
C GLU A 66 1.75 -0.83 13.02
N PHE A 67 2.39 -1.78 12.34
CA PHE A 67 3.01 -1.50 11.05
C PHE A 67 2.01 -0.95 10.02
N TRP A 68 0.88 -1.63 9.83
CA TRP A 68 -0.12 -1.17 8.85
C TRP A 68 -0.79 0.13 9.29
N TYR A 69 -1.03 0.32 10.59
CA TYR A 69 -1.53 1.56 11.14
C TYR A 69 -0.59 2.74 10.82
N GLN A 70 0.71 2.60 11.10
CA GLN A 70 1.68 3.66 10.78
C GLN A 70 1.86 3.86 9.27
N TYR A 71 1.79 2.79 8.47
CA TYR A 71 1.83 2.89 7.02
C TYR A 71 0.62 3.68 6.49
N ASP A 72 -0.57 3.41 7.02
CA ASP A 72 -1.81 4.11 6.67
C ASP A 72 -1.80 5.56 7.14
N GLU A 73 -1.26 5.85 8.32
CA GLU A 73 -1.10 7.21 8.83
C GLU A 73 -0.24 8.07 7.90
N VAL A 74 0.93 7.59 7.46
CA VAL A 74 1.83 8.40 6.62
C VAL A 74 1.42 8.43 5.14
N SER A 75 0.58 7.48 4.70
CA SER A 75 0.19 7.34 3.29
C SER A 75 -1.21 7.86 2.98
N TYR A 76 -2.14 7.77 3.95
CA TYR A 76 -3.56 8.05 3.76
C TYR A 76 -4.09 9.12 4.72
N PHE A 77 -3.97 8.93 6.04
CA PHE A 77 -4.68 9.78 7.01
C PHE A 77 -3.98 11.10 7.29
N ASN A 78 -2.67 11.06 7.50
CA ASN A 78 -1.84 12.20 7.89
C ASN A 78 -0.55 12.30 7.04
N PRO A 79 -0.64 12.26 5.70
CA PRO A 79 0.55 12.36 4.85
C PRO A 79 1.20 13.74 4.98
N THR A 80 2.53 13.76 4.92
CA THR A 80 3.27 15.03 4.89
C THR A 80 2.94 15.83 3.62
N PRO A 81 3.14 17.16 3.62
CA PRO A 81 2.97 17.96 2.41
C PRO A 81 3.85 17.49 1.25
N GLU A 82 5.05 16.99 1.55
CA GLU A 82 6.00 16.45 0.56
C GLU A 82 5.45 15.16 -0.07
N MET A 83 4.96 14.22 0.74
CA MET A 83 4.32 12.98 0.29
C MET A 83 3.10 13.27 -0.58
N THR A 84 2.25 14.20 -0.14
CA THR A 84 1.04 14.62 -0.87
C THR A 84 1.39 15.23 -2.23
N ALA A 85 2.40 16.12 -2.28
CA ALA A 85 2.85 16.71 -3.53
C ALA A 85 3.45 15.67 -4.48
N ALA A 86 4.22 14.71 -3.95
CA ALA A 86 4.80 13.63 -4.74
C ALA A 86 3.72 12.74 -5.36
N VAL A 87 2.75 12.26 -4.57
CA VAL A 87 1.62 11.48 -5.08
C VAL A 87 0.85 12.28 -6.13
N GLY A 88 0.55 13.56 -5.87
CA GLY A 88 -0.14 14.45 -6.81
C GLY A 88 0.58 14.57 -8.16
N ALA A 89 1.90 14.73 -8.15
CA ALA A 89 2.72 14.79 -9.36
C ALA A 89 2.70 13.46 -10.14
N ILE A 90 2.70 12.32 -9.44
CA ILE A 90 2.63 10.99 -10.06
C ILE A 90 1.26 10.74 -10.71
N ILE A 91 0.15 11.11 -10.05
CA ILE A 91 -1.19 10.76 -10.53
C ILE A 91 -1.75 11.70 -11.58
N THR A 92 -1.26 12.94 -11.63
CA THR A 92 -1.76 13.96 -12.55
C THR A 92 -1.67 13.55 -14.03
N PRO A 93 -0.54 12.99 -14.53
CA PRO A 93 -0.45 12.48 -15.90
C PRO A 93 -1.44 11.36 -16.22
N PHE A 94 -1.93 10.63 -15.20
CA PHE A 94 -2.92 9.57 -15.37
C PHE A 94 -4.36 10.08 -15.33
N GLY A 95 -4.60 11.37 -15.06
CA GLY A 95 -5.94 11.91 -14.84
C GLY A 95 -6.47 11.73 -13.42
N GLY A 96 -5.59 11.47 -12.45
CA GLY A 96 -5.93 11.29 -11.04
C GLY A 96 -5.82 9.84 -10.56
N PHE A 97 -5.98 9.64 -9.26
CA PHE A 97 -5.76 8.35 -8.60
C PHE A 97 -6.70 7.25 -9.11
N GLU A 98 -7.98 7.57 -9.31
CA GLU A 98 -8.98 6.64 -9.85
C GLU A 98 -8.68 6.16 -11.27
N LYS A 99 -7.85 6.90 -12.01
CA LYS A 99 -7.54 6.65 -13.43
C LYS A 99 -6.18 6.01 -13.66
N ILE A 100 -5.40 5.77 -12.61
CA ILE A 100 -4.05 5.21 -12.75
C ILE A 100 -4.06 3.82 -13.39
N TYR A 101 -5.00 2.96 -13.02
CA TYR A 101 -5.09 1.62 -13.59
C TYR A 101 -5.58 1.66 -15.04
N ASP A 102 -6.61 2.45 -15.35
CA ASP A 102 -7.08 2.65 -16.73
C ASP A 102 -5.93 3.11 -17.64
N ALA A 103 -5.12 4.06 -17.18
CA ALA A 103 -3.97 4.57 -17.91
C ALA A 103 -2.86 3.52 -18.05
N TRP A 104 -2.55 2.78 -16.98
CA TRP A 104 -1.63 1.65 -17.02
C TRP A 104 -2.08 0.60 -18.04
N GLU A 105 -3.33 0.15 -17.95
CA GLU A 105 -3.91 -0.86 -18.84
C GLU A 105 -3.87 -0.40 -20.30
N ALA A 106 -4.18 0.87 -20.59
CA ALA A 106 -4.04 1.43 -21.93
C ALA A 106 -2.60 1.32 -22.45
N THR A 107 -1.59 1.58 -21.60
CA THR A 107 -0.19 1.39 -22.00
C THR A 107 0.17 -0.08 -22.20
N ARG A 108 -0.36 -1.00 -21.39
CA ARG A 108 -0.17 -2.46 -21.52
C ARG A 108 -0.72 -2.97 -22.85
N ARG A 109 -1.91 -2.50 -23.25
CA ARG A 109 -2.60 -2.89 -24.49
C ARG A 109 -2.02 -2.28 -25.76
N SER A 110 -1.15 -1.27 -25.64
CA SER A 110 -0.54 -0.58 -26.80
C SER A 110 0.41 -1.44 -27.65
N GLY A 111 0.81 -2.62 -27.16
CA GLY A 111 1.81 -3.48 -27.81
C GLY A 111 3.25 -2.96 -27.75
N SER A 112 3.50 -1.79 -27.17
CA SER A 112 4.84 -1.16 -27.07
C SER A 112 5.29 -0.93 -25.61
N TYR A 113 4.55 -1.46 -24.64
CA TYR A 113 4.95 -1.48 -23.23
C TYR A 113 6.35 -2.09 -23.05
N PRO A 114 7.24 -1.52 -22.20
CA PRO A 114 6.97 -0.50 -21.19
C PRO A 114 7.10 0.95 -21.65
N ARG A 115 7.40 1.21 -22.93
CA ARG A 115 7.79 2.55 -23.39
C ARG A 115 6.72 3.62 -23.16
N PRO A 116 5.44 3.45 -23.56
CA PRO A 116 4.42 4.46 -23.30
C PRO A 116 4.20 4.74 -21.81
N TYR A 117 4.32 3.72 -20.95
CA TYR A 117 4.20 3.91 -19.51
C TYR A 117 5.39 4.69 -18.96
N LEU A 118 6.60 4.35 -19.38
CA LEU A 118 7.82 5.07 -19.03
C LEU A 118 7.75 6.54 -19.45
N ASP A 119 7.25 6.84 -20.65
CA ASP A 119 7.10 8.20 -21.15
C ASP A 119 6.13 9.03 -20.27
N LEU A 120 5.11 8.40 -19.67
CA LEU A 120 4.19 9.06 -18.72
C LEU A 120 4.85 9.36 -17.36
N ILE A 121 5.65 8.42 -16.82
CA ILE A 121 6.16 8.53 -15.44
C ILE A 121 7.53 9.17 -15.31
N LYS A 122 8.38 9.07 -16.36
CA LYS A 122 9.76 9.55 -16.34
C LYS A 122 9.89 11.04 -15.98
N PRO A 123 8.99 11.96 -16.42
CA PRO A 123 9.04 13.35 -16.01
C PRO A 123 8.90 13.56 -14.49
N ASN A 124 8.23 12.62 -13.80
CA ASN A 124 7.95 12.70 -12.36
C ASN A 124 8.84 11.76 -11.54
N LYS A 125 10.01 11.36 -12.06
CA LYS A 125 10.92 10.42 -11.37
C LYS A 125 11.28 10.88 -9.95
N ASP A 126 11.50 12.17 -9.73
CA ASP A 126 11.85 12.69 -8.40
C ASP A 126 10.70 12.51 -7.40
N ALA A 127 9.45 12.64 -7.85
CA ALA A 127 8.28 12.35 -7.02
C ALA A 127 8.21 10.86 -6.64
N PHE A 128 8.55 9.94 -7.56
CA PHE A 128 8.70 8.52 -7.22
C PHE A 128 9.83 8.29 -6.21
N VAL A 129 10.94 9.03 -6.28
CA VAL A 129 12.03 8.90 -5.28
C VAL A 129 11.54 9.33 -3.89
N VAL A 130 10.79 10.43 -3.79
CA VAL A 130 10.17 10.88 -2.53
C VAL A 130 9.22 9.82 -1.99
N LEU A 131 8.27 9.37 -2.81
CA LEU A 131 7.30 8.35 -2.42
C LEU A 131 8.01 7.07 -1.93
N SER A 132 9.02 6.60 -2.67
CA SER A 132 9.81 5.43 -2.32
C SER A 132 10.49 5.61 -0.96
N ARG A 133 11.15 6.75 -0.75
CA ARG A 133 11.87 7.06 0.49
C ARG A 133 10.93 7.09 1.69
N GLU A 134 9.79 7.77 1.59
CA GLU A 134 8.85 7.90 2.72
C GLU A 134 8.22 6.56 3.08
N GLN A 135 7.78 5.77 2.11
CA GLN A 135 7.24 4.43 2.38
C GLN A 135 8.29 3.50 2.96
N ARG A 136 9.53 3.55 2.47
CA ARG A 136 10.63 2.71 2.97
C ARG A 136 10.98 2.96 4.43
N LYS A 137 10.83 4.19 4.94
CA LYS A 137 11.09 4.47 6.36
C LYS A 137 10.26 3.57 7.26
N ILE A 138 8.96 3.43 6.98
CA ILE A 138 8.05 2.57 7.76
C ILE A 138 8.43 1.10 7.59
N TYR A 139 8.71 0.64 6.36
CA TYR A 139 9.17 -0.73 6.16
C TYR A 139 10.47 -1.04 6.92
N ASP A 140 11.45 -0.13 6.89
CA ASP A 140 12.74 -0.32 7.53
C ASP A 140 12.63 -0.25 9.07
N GLU A 141 11.77 0.63 9.60
CA GLU A 141 11.47 0.75 11.03
C GLU A 141 10.89 -0.55 11.60
N TYR A 142 9.90 -1.15 10.93
CA TYR A 142 9.23 -2.36 11.42
C TYR A 142 9.93 -3.66 10.99
N TYR A 143 10.50 -3.69 9.77
CA TYR A 143 10.99 -4.91 9.13
C TYR A 143 12.39 -4.86 8.51
N GLY A 144 13.15 -3.76 8.65
CA GLY A 144 14.50 -3.68 8.08
C GLY A 144 15.45 -4.79 8.55
N GLY A 145 15.20 -5.36 9.74
CA GLY A 145 15.94 -6.50 10.30
C GLY A 145 15.25 -7.85 10.25
N ASP A 146 14.00 -7.95 9.80
CA ASP A 146 13.33 -9.24 9.63
C ASP A 146 12.34 -9.23 8.44
N PRO A 147 12.81 -9.71 7.27
CA PRO A 147 11.99 -9.82 6.06
C PRO A 147 10.95 -10.94 6.14
N ARG A 148 11.06 -11.92 7.06
CA ARG A 148 10.03 -12.96 7.21
C ARG A 148 8.79 -12.40 7.89
N GLY A 149 8.97 -11.53 8.89
CA GLY A 149 7.87 -10.79 9.49
C GLY A 149 7.12 -9.92 8.48
N LEU A 150 7.84 -9.29 7.54
CA LEU A 150 7.19 -8.50 6.48
C LEU A 150 6.28 -9.37 5.60
N VAL A 151 6.73 -10.58 5.25
CA VAL A 151 5.91 -11.54 4.51
C VAL A 151 4.65 -11.90 5.31
N ASP A 152 4.77 -12.21 6.60
CA ASP A 152 3.62 -12.58 7.44
C ASP A 152 2.65 -11.39 7.63
N ALA A 153 3.16 -10.16 7.72
CA ALA A 153 2.35 -8.94 7.79
C ALA A 153 1.48 -8.76 6.53
N PHE A 154 2.02 -9.02 5.33
CA PHE A 154 1.24 -9.01 4.09
C PHE A 154 0.26 -10.18 3.99
N GLN A 155 0.62 -11.35 4.55
CA GLN A 155 -0.30 -12.50 4.60
C GLN A 155 -1.51 -12.20 5.47
N GLN A 156 -1.32 -11.58 6.64
CA GLN A 156 -2.41 -11.22 7.55
C GLN A 156 -3.26 -10.06 7.01
N PHE A 157 -2.64 -9.08 6.36
CA PHE A 157 -3.34 -8.01 5.62
C PHE A 157 -4.23 -8.57 4.52
N GLY A 158 -3.67 -9.44 3.66
CA GLY A 158 -4.42 -10.08 2.59
C GLY A 158 -5.59 -10.91 3.11
N GLN A 159 -5.43 -11.60 4.24
CA GLN A 159 -6.54 -12.36 4.82
C GLN A 159 -7.57 -11.50 5.56
N GLY A 160 -7.27 -10.22 5.83
CA GLY A 160 -8.12 -9.33 6.63
C GLY A 160 -8.21 -9.74 8.10
N THR A 161 -7.15 -10.33 8.67
CA THR A 161 -7.12 -10.83 10.06
C THR A 161 -6.53 -9.83 11.07
N LEU A 162 -6.29 -8.59 10.64
CA LEU A 162 -5.72 -7.52 11.46
C LEU A 162 -6.82 -6.49 11.71
N TYR A 163 -7.35 -6.46 12.93
CA TYR A 163 -8.38 -5.50 13.32
C TYR A 163 -7.80 -4.49 14.30
N ASP A 164 -7.93 -3.21 13.96
CA ASP A 164 -7.48 -2.07 14.76
C ASP A 164 -8.62 -1.07 15.01
N PRO A 165 -9.12 -0.97 16.26
CA PRO A 165 -10.23 -0.07 16.60
C PRO A 165 -9.83 1.42 16.61
N ARG A 166 -8.55 1.76 16.42
CA ARG A 166 -8.12 3.16 16.22
C ARG A 166 -8.52 3.68 14.84
N ARG A 167 -8.73 2.80 13.86
CA ARG A 167 -9.10 3.17 12.50
C ARG A 167 -10.60 3.55 12.42
N PRO A 168 -10.98 4.40 11.45
CA PRO A 168 -12.38 4.76 11.24
C PRO A 168 -13.30 3.55 11.02
N GLU A 169 -14.59 3.74 11.28
CA GLU A 169 -15.62 2.78 10.88
C GLU A 169 -15.63 2.59 9.36
N GLY A 170 -15.80 1.36 8.91
CA GLY A 170 -15.61 0.92 7.52
C GLY A 170 -14.17 0.55 7.18
N GLU A 171 -13.22 0.82 8.09
CA GLU A 171 -11.79 0.68 7.88
C GLU A 171 -11.08 0.00 9.06
N ARG A 172 -11.78 -0.66 9.98
CA ARG A 172 -11.10 -1.24 11.16
C ARG A 172 -10.24 -2.46 10.84
N VAL A 173 -10.53 -3.14 9.75
CA VAL A 173 -9.71 -4.25 9.25
C VAL A 173 -8.64 -3.71 8.30
N HIS A 174 -7.37 -4.02 8.55
CA HIS A 174 -6.29 -3.74 7.60
C HIS A 174 -6.38 -4.71 6.42
N MET A 175 -6.99 -4.21 5.34
CA MET A 175 -7.14 -4.85 4.05
C MET A 175 -7.34 -3.77 2.99
N MET A 176 -7.28 -4.13 1.71
CA MET A 176 -7.65 -3.19 0.66
C MET A 176 -9.17 -2.96 0.66
N ASN A 177 -9.59 -1.70 0.71
CA ASN A 177 -11.02 -1.33 0.75
C ASN A 177 -11.76 -1.78 -0.53
N PHE A 178 -13.05 -2.08 -0.36
CA PHE A 178 -13.99 -2.40 -1.42
C PHE A 178 -15.42 -2.15 -0.96
N THR A 179 -16.34 -2.03 -1.91
CA THR A 179 -17.78 -1.90 -1.62
C THR A 179 -18.46 -3.18 -2.06
N PRO A 180 -18.90 -4.06 -1.14
CA PRO A 180 -19.65 -5.25 -1.51
C PRO A 180 -20.86 -4.92 -2.40
N PRO A 181 -21.17 -5.74 -3.42
CA PRO A 181 -20.54 -7.02 -3.76
C PRO A 181 -19.29 -6.91 -4.64
N ASP A 182 -18.82 -5.69 -4.94
CA ASP A 182 -17.71 -5.48 -5.87
C ASP A 182 -16.36 -5.86 -5.24
N PRO A 183 -15.46 -6.55 -5.96
CA PRO A 183 -14.13 -6.87 -5.49
C PRO A 183 -13.25 -5.61 -5.39
N THR A 184 -12.22 -5.65 -4.55
CA THR A 184 -11.30 -4.52 -4.41
C THR A 184 -10.52 -4.23 -5.69
N HIS A 185 -10.55 -2.96 -6.11
CA HIS A 185 -9.73 -2.45 -7.22
C HIS A 185 -8.40 -1.85 -6.75
N ALA A 186 -8.17 -1.78 -5.43
CA ALA A 186 -7.05 -1.02 -4.88
C ALA A 186 -5.69 -1.69 -5.18
N TYR A 187 -5.60 -3.03 -5.23
CA TYR A 187 -4.36 -3.71 -5.63
C TYR A 187 -3.94 -3.37 -7.07
N HIS A 188 -4.89 -3.29 -8.00
CA HIS A 188 -4.64 -2.88 -9.39
C HIS A 188 -4.27 -1.41 -9.52
N ARG A 189 -4.67 -0.55 -8.58
CA ARG A 189 -4.20 0.84 -8.51
C ARG A 189 -2.81 0.96 -7.88
N TRP A 190 -2.48 0.07 -6.94
CA TRP A 190 -1.17 0.03 -6.29
C TRP A 190 -0.08 -0.50 -7.22
N HIS A 191 -0.39 -1.53 -8.01
CA HIS A 191 0.58 -2.19 -8.90
C HIS A 191 1.32 -1.22 -9.85
N PRO A 192 0.66 -0.27 -10.55
CA PRO A 192 1.33 0.72 -11.38
C PRO A 192 2.40 1.55 -10.63
N PHE A 193 2.17 1.96 -9.38
CA PHE A 193 3.20 2.66 -8.60
C PHE A 193 4.41 1.76 -8.38
N LEU A 194 4.18 0.50 -7.97
CA LEU A 194 5.24 -0.47 -7.69
C LEU A 194 6.05 -0.81 -8.95
N ALA A 195 5.36 -1.00 -10.08
CA ALA A 195 6.02 -1.18 -11.37
C ALA A 195 6.76 0.09 -11.83
N GLY A 196 6.22 1.27 -11.53
CA GLY A 196 6.85 2.56 -11.81
C GLY A 196 8.20 2.72 -11.12
N PHE A 197 8.33 2.40 -9.83
CA PHE A 197 9.63 2.41 -9.15
C PHE A 197 10.65 1.52 -9.87
N VAL A 198 10.24 0.30 -10.21
CA VAL A 198 11.08 -0.70 -10.87
C VAL A 198 11.54 -0.20 -12.24
N LEU A 199 10.63 0.31 -13.06
CA LEU A 199 10.93 0.83 -14.41
C LEU A 199 11.80 2.09 -14.39
N LEU A 200 11.69 2.93 -13.35
CA LEU A 200 12.51 4.11 -13.18
C LEU A 200 13.89 3.83 -12.56
N GLY A 201 14.17 2.57 -12.18
CA GLY A 201 15.42 2.15 -11.56
C GLY A 201 15.54 2.58 -10.10
N ILE A 202 14.43 2.76 -9.40
CA ILE A 202 14.38 3.12 -7.98
C ILE A 202 14.24 1.82 -7.19
N ASP A 203 15.23 1.50 -6.35
CA ASP A 203 15.22 0.36 -5.41
C ASP A 203 14.60 -0.92 -5.99
N THR A 204 15.05 -1.28 -7.20
CA THR A 204 14.35 -2.21 -8.10
C THR A 204 14.05 -3.56 -7.46
N ALA A 205 15.01 -4.14 -6.73
CA ALA A 205 14.85 -5.41 -6.06
C ALA A 205 13.82 -5.35 -4.93
N TRP A 206 13.84 -4.25 -4.17
CA TRP A 206 12.93 -4.00 -3.06
C TRP A 206 11.48 -3.85 -3.57
N TRP A 207 11.24 -2.95 -4.53
CA TRP A 207 9.90 -2.73 -5.04
C TRP A 207 9.35 -3.90 -5.86
N THR A 208 10.22 -4.69 -6.48
CA THR A 208 9.81 -5.98 -7.05
C THR A 208 9.35 -6.94 -5.95
N HIS A 209 10.05 -6.98 -4.80
CA HIS A 209 9.63 -7.80 -3.66
C HIS A 209 8.29 -7.35 -3.09
N ILE A 210 8.10 -6.05 -2.85
CA ILE A 210 6.82 -5.50 -2.38
C ILE A 210 5.68 -5.80 -3.36
N ASN A 211 5.91 -5.68 -4.68
CA ASN A 211 4.90 -5.99 -5.70
C ASN A 211 4.48 -7.47 -5.68
N ARG A 212 5.42 -8.38 -5.38
CA ARG A 212 5.08 -9.81 -5.15
C ARG A 212 4.22 -9.99 -3.91
N LEU A 213 4.52 -9.28 -2.83
CA LEU A 213 3.73 -9.34 -1.60
C LEU A 213 2.33 -8.75 -1.79
N ALA A 214 2.21 -7.63 -2.52
CA ALA A 214 0.93 -7.05 -2.90
C ALA A 214 0.07 -8.03 -3.72
N GLY A 215 0.67 -8.73 -4.70
CA GLY A 215 -0.01 -9.78 -5.44
C GLY A 215 -0.44 -10.97 -4.57
N ALA A 216 0.40 -11.38 -3.61
CA ALA A 216 0.04 -12.42 -2.65
C ALA A 216 -1.14 -11.99 -1.78
N ALA A 217 -1.13 -10.76 -1.27
CA ALA A 217 -2.22 -10.20 -0.48
C ALA A 217 -3.52 -10.09 -1.29
N TRP A 218 -3.45 -9.67 -2.56
CA TRP A 218 -4.59 -9.65 -3.46
C TRP A 218 -5.25 -11.03 -3.61
N GLU A 219 -4.47 -12.07 -3.86
CA GLU A 219 -5.01 -13.42 -3.99
C GLU A 219 -5.58 -13.95 -2.66
N LEU A 220 -4.90 -13.68 -1.54
CA LEU A 220 -5.39 -14.06 -0.22
C LEU A 220 -6.72 -13.37 0.11
N GLN A 221 -6.87 -12.08 -0.19
CA GLN A 221 -8.11 -11.34 0.07
C GLN A 221 -9.24 -11.81 -0.83
N SER A 222 -8.91 -12.13 -2.09
CA SER A 222 -9.84 -12.72 -3.04
C SER A 222 -10.37 -14.08 -2.57
N LEU A 223 -9.55 -14.87 -1.87
CA LEU A 223 -9.95 -16.19 -1.36
C LEU A 223 -10.61 -16.11 0.02
N ALA A 224 -10.10 -15.27 0.92
CA ALA A 224 -10.58 -15.13 2.28
C ALA A 224 -11.92 -14.38 2.37
N GLN A 225 -12.17 -13.45 1.44
CA GLN A 225 -13.38 -12.61 1.43
C GLN A 225 -13.69 -12.01 2.82
N PRO A 226 -12.72 -11.29 3.43
CA PRO A 226 -12.89 -10.74 4.78
C PRO A 226 -14.08 -9.78 4.85
N GLN A 227 -14.75 -9.79 6.00
CA GLN A 227 -15.85 -8.87 6.29
C GLN A 227 -15.30 -7.55 6.83
N ILE A 228 -15.84 -6.45 6.34
CA ILE A 228 -15.53 -5.09 6.80
C ILE A 228 -15.85 -5.00 8.30
N ASP A 229 -14.95 -4.37 9.06
CA ASP A 229 -15.07 -4.13 10.51
C ASP A 229 -15.29 -5.36 11.41
N ARG A 230 -15.16 -6.57 10.87
CA ARG A 230 -15.22 -7.79 11.65
C ARG A 230 -13.88 -8.02 12.36
N ASP A 231 -13.93 -8.10 13.70
CA ASP A 231 -12.75 -8.29 14.55
C ASP A 231 -12.24 -9.74 14.63
N ASP A 232 -13.00 -10.70 14.10
CA ASP A 232 -12.70 -12.13 14.15
C ASP A 232 -12.74 -12.79 12.75
N ASN A 233 -12.32 -12.08 11.69
CA ASN A 233 -12.20 -12.68 10.36
C ASN A 233 -11.37 -13.97 10.41
N PRO A 234 -11.90 -15.11 9.92
CA PRO A 234 -11.22 -16.40 10.07
C PRO A 234 -9.99 -16.48 9.15
N PRO A 235 -8.84 -16.96 9.65
CA PRO A 235 -7.66 -17.16 8.80
C PRO A 235 -7.87 -18.32 7.83
N LEU A 236 -7.22 -18.23 6.67
CA LEU A 236 -7.13 -19.35 5.73
C LEU A 236 -6.22 -20.46 6.31
N PRO A 237 -6.35 -21.72 5.85
CA PRO A 237 -5.43 -22.78 6.24
C PRO A 237 -3.97 -22.40 5.93
N ARG A 238 -3.06 -22.55 6.90
CA ARG A 238 -1.65 -22.12 6.76
C ARG A 238 -0.97 -22.65 5.50
N ARG A 239 -1.22 -23.91 5.13
CA ARG A 239 -0.69 -24.52 3.90
C ARG A 239 -1.15 -23.80 2.63
N THR A 240 -2.38 -23.29 2.61
CA THR A 240 -2.90 -22.46 1.51
C THR A 240 -2.16 -21.14 1.45
N VAL A 241 -2.03 -20.46 2.59
CA VAL A 241 -1.32 -19.17 2.69
C VAL A 241 0.13 -19.31 2.18
N ASP A 242 0.87 -20.28 2.71
CA ASP A 242 2.27 -20.50 2.33
C ASP A 242 2.42 -20.86 0.84
N ARG A 243 1.54 -21.71 0.30
CA ARG A 243 1.55 -22.08 -1.14
C ARG A 243 1.36 -20.86 -2.02
N LEU A 244 0.35 -20.04 -1.73
CA LEU A 244 0.04 -18.84 -2.50
C LEU A 244 1.16 -17.81 -2.40
N THR A 245 1.69 -17.57 -1.20
CA THR A 245 2.83 -16.66 -1.03
C THR A 245 4.04 -17.10 -1.84
N VAL A 246 4.42 -18.39 -1.79
CA VAL A 246 5.55 -18.92 -2.57
C VAL A 246 5.32 -18.76 -4.07
N LYS A 247 4.09 -18.97 -4.56
CA LYS A 247 3.71 -18.74 -5.96
C LYS A 247 4.01 -17.31 -6.40
N TRP A 248 3.58 -16.32 -5.63
CA TRP A 248 3.81 -14.91 -5.94
C TRP A 248 5.26 -14.49 -5.82
N LEU A 249 5.97 -14.96 -4.78
CA LEU A 249 7.37 -14.59 -4.55
C LEU A 249 8.32 -15.03 -5.67
N ARG A 250 7.92 -16.00 -6.51
CA ARG A 250 8.70 -16.49 -7.66
C ARG A 250 8.51 -15.68 -8.94
N ARG A 251 7.49 -14.80 -9.03
CA ARG A 251 7.18 -14.06 -10.27
C ARG A 251 8.23 -12.99 -10.53
N ASP A 252 8.77 -12.92 -11.74
CA ASP A 252 9.55 -11.75 -12.18
C ASP A 252 8.63 -10.56 -12.50
N ARG A 253 9.21 -9.40 -12.85
CA ARG A 253 8.46 -8.19 -13.21
C ARG A 253 7.43 -8.45 -14.30
N ALA A 254 7.81 -9.12 -15.38
CA ALA A 254 6.92 -9.34 -16.51
C ALA A 254 5.77 -10.30 -16.16
N ALA A 255 6.02 -11.28 -15.29
CA ALA A 255 5.01 -12.18 -14.74
C ALA A 255 4.07 -11.47 -13.75
N LEU A 256 4.56 -10.49 -12.99
CA LEU A 256 3.72 -9.63 -12.15
C LEU A 256 2.80 -8.78 -13.02
N ASP A 257 3.34 -8.04 -13.99
CA ASP A 257 2.53 -7.20 -14.90
C ASP A 257 1.43 -8.04 -15.58
N ARG A 258 1.77 -9.23 -16.10
CA ARG A 258 0.79 -10.15 -16.70
C ARG A 258 -0.26 -10.66 -15.71
N ALA A 259 0.10 -10.87 -14.45
CA ALA A 259 -0.85 -11.30 -13.44
C ALA A 259 -1.87 -10.20 -13.10
N PHE A 260 -1.41 -8.94 -13.08
CA PHE A 260 -2.27 -7.77 -12.85
C PHE A 260 -3.03 -7.30 -14.10
N ASP A 261 -2.75 -7.84 -15.29
CA ASP A 261 -3.61 -7.68 -16.46
C ASP A 261 -4.95 -8.45 -16.28
N ALA A 262 -5.04 -9.39 -15.33
CA ALA A 262 -6.28 -10.09 -14.99
C ALA A 262 -7.12 -9.32 -13.97
N TRP A 263 -8.43 -9.25 -14.20
CA TRP A 263 -9.42 -8.61 -13.33
C TRP A 263 -10.71 -9.45 -13.28
N PRO A 264 -11.41 -9.55 -12.12
CA PRO A 264 -11.06 -8.99 -10.81
C PRO A 264 -10.18 -9.86 -9.93
N TYR A 265 -9.93 -11.11 -10.34
CA TYR A 265 -9.17 -12.09 -9.58
C TYR A 265 -7.96 -12.59 -10.37
N PRO A 266 -6.94 -13.15 -9.70
CA PRO A 266 -5.87 -13.85 -10.38
C PRO A 266 -6.44 -14.96 -11.28
N ALA A 267 -5.94 -15.07 -12.52
CA ALA A 267 -6.41 -16.09 -13.47
C ALA A 267 -6.21 -17.54 -12.96
N ASP A 268 -5.28 -17.73 -12.03
CA ASP A 268 -4.94 -18.97 -11.36
C ASP A 268 -5.34 -18.97 -9.87
N LEU A 269 -6.42 -18.26 -9.51
CA LEU A 269 -6.91 -18.15 -8.13
C LEU A 269 -7.00 -19.53 -7.45
N GLY A 270 -6.33 -19.64 -6.29
CA GLY A 270 -6.34 -20.83 -5.44
C GLY A 270 -5.50 -22.00 -5.94
N LYS A 271 -4.96 -21.92 -7.17
CA LYS A 271 -4.11 -22.95 -7.78
C LYS A 271 -2.65 -22.80 -7.32
#